data_AF-A0A1R1WXV5-F1
#
_entry.id   AF-A0A1R1WXV5-F1
#
_cell.length_a   1.000
_cell.length_b   1.000
_cell.length_c   1.000
_cell.angle_alpha   90.00
_cell.angle_beta   90.00
_cell.angle_gamma   90.00
#
_symmetry.space_group_name_H-M   'P 1'
#
loop_
_entity.id
_entity.type
_entity.pdbx_description
1 polymer ?
#
loop_
_entity_poly.entity_id
_entity_poly.type
_entity_poly.pdbx_seq_one_letter_code
_entity_poly.pdbx_strand_id
1 'polypeptide(L)'
;MNSAFKINGLIAINKPVGISSAGALNFLKKVWFPKRENGIGSLDLSQQKILEAKNKEKYTGSKSQKLPWKVGHGGTLSYKAGAILGFSSDTLDIDGKITGKSEISHITEDEISNVIPKFKGEQIQIPPIYSALKLNGKPLYYYARSGKPLPIIDKKRSVHIHDIELDDVELVPSQGSNDTYDNTEIPNLGDQAKKMVELDNSLASFSKFHFSVSCSSGTYIRTLASDICSELGTHGLLYSLIRTKQGPFSIMENSVLELSDAHKTKHVLDLIEYSTFAHNSYFSKNR
;
A
#
# COMPACT_ATOMS: atom_id res chain seq x y z
N MET A 1 -24.41 -2.48 35.70
CA MET A 1 -24.90 -2.82 34.35
C MET A 1 -23.75 -2.60 33.36
N ASN A 2 -23.05 -3.67 32.96
CA ASN A 2 -22.05 -3.57 31.90
C ASN A 2 -22.79 -3.53 30.56
N SER A 3 -23.09 -2.34 30.05
CA SER A 3 -23.53 -2.22 28.67
C SER A 3 -22.35 -2.64 27.79
N ALA A 4 -22.51 -3.76 27.09
CA ALA A 4 -21.53 -4.18 26.10
C ALA A 4 -21.39 -3.04 25.07
N PHE A 5 -20.18 -2.47 24.95
CA PHE A 5 -19.89 -1.44 23.95
C PHE A 5 -20.32 -1.92 22.56
N LYS A 6 -21.29 -1.23 21.96
CA LYS A 6 -21.76 -1.55 20.61
C LYS A 6 -21.09 -0.58 19.62
N ILE A 7 -19.89 -0.93 19.20
CA ILE A 7 -19.18 -0.22 18.12
C ILE A 7 -19.94 -0.49 16.81
N ASN A 8 -20.62 0.53 16.28
CA ASN A 8 -21.33 0.48 15.00
C ASN A 8 -21.04 1.75 14.20
N GLY A 9 -20.55 1.59 12.98
CA GLY A 9 -20.21 2.70 12.09
C GLY A 9 -19.01 2.39 11.21
N LEU A 10 -18.49 3.43 10.58
CA LEU A 10 -17.29 3.40 9.75
C LEU A 10 -16.15 4.08 10.50
N ILE A 11 -14.93 3.61 10.30
CA ILE A 11 -13.72 4.28 10.77
C ILE A 11 -12.64 4.18 9.70
N ALA A 12 -12.03 5.31 9.35
CA ALA A 12 -10.85 5.32 8.51
C ALA A 12 -9.60 5.09 9.37
N ILE A 13 -8.66 4.29 8.89
CA ILE A 13 -7.49 3.87 9.65
C ILE A 13 -6.24 4.25 8.88
N ASN A 14 -5.33 4.99 9.52
CA ASN A 14 -3.96 5.13 9.04
C ASN A 14 -3.17 3.88 9.46
N LYS A 15 -2.80 3.07 8.46
CA LYS A 15 -2.10 1.82 8.69
C LYS A 15 -0.61 2.08 8.58
N PRO A 16 0.20 1.81 9.61
CA PRO A 16 1.65 1.98 9.52
C PRO A 16 2.27 1.11 8.41
N VAL A 17 3.46 1.53 7.99
CA VAL A 17 4.30 0.78 7.06
C VAL A 17 4.69 -0.57 7.68
N GLY A 18 4.91 -1.59 6.85
CA GLY A 18 5.37 -2.91 7.29
C GLY A 18 4.30 -3.88 7.80
N ILE A 19 3.08 -3.42 8.10
CA ILE A 19 1.97 -4.32 8.47
C ILE A 19 0.98 -4.54 7.32
N SER A 20 0.42 -5.74 7.22
CA SER A 20 -0.67 -6.02 6.27
C SER A 20 -2.01 -5.48 6.78
N SER A 21 -2.97 -5.23 5.88
CA SER A 21 -4.33 -4.84 6.28
C SER A 21 -4.98 -5.88 7.20
N ALA A 22 -4.75 -7.16 6.95
CA ALA A 22 -5.20 -8.23 7.86
C ALA A 22 -4.53 -8.15 9.24
N GLY A 23 -3.24 -7.81 9.28
CA GLY A 23 -2.50 -7.55 10.52
C GLY A 23 -3.10 -6.40 11.32
N ALA A 24 -3.40 -5.27 10.67
CA ALA A 24 -4.06 -4.12 11.31
C ALA A 24 -5.43 -4.49 11.89
N LEU A 25 -6.26 -5.21 11.13
CA LEU A 25 -7.56 -5.68 11.62
C LEU A 25 -7.42 -6.63 12.81
N ASN A 26 -6.43 -7.54 12.78
CA ASN A 26 -6.16 -8.44 13.90
C ASN A 26 -5.68 -7.70 15.15
N PHE A 27 -4.87 -6.65 14.99
CA PHE A 27 -4.47 -5.77 16.09
C PHE A 27 -5.69 -5.09 16.71
N LEU A 28 -6.52 -4.44 15.89
CA LEU A 28 -7.76 -3.79 16.35
C LEU A 28 -8.70 -4.78 17.03
N LYS A 29 -8.77 -6.03 16.54
CA LYS A 29 -9.59 -7.08 17.16
C LYS A 29 -9.15 -7.35 18.59
N LYS A 30 -7.85 -7.48 18.82
CA LYS A 30 -7.30 -7.73 20.16
C LYS A 30 -7.56 -6.56 21.10
N VAL A 31 -7.40 -5.32 20.62
CA VAL A 31 -7.59 -4.10 21.41
C VAL A 31 -9.06 -3.87 21.73
N TRP A 32 -9.94 -3.96 20.73
CA TRP A 32 -11.36 -3.62 20.87
C TRP A 32 -12.23 -4.75 21.42
N PHE A 33 -11.84 -6.00 21.17
CA PHE A 33 -12.60 -7.20 21.50
C PHE A 33 -11.72 -8.26 22.19
N PRO A 34 -11.14 -7.97 23.37
CA PRO A 34 -10.32 -8.93 24.09
C PRO A 34 -11.13 -10.18 24.48
N LYS A 35 -10.54 -11.37 24.31
CA LYS A 35 -11.12 -12.63 24.82
C LYS A 35 -11.14 -12.59 26.36
N ARG A 36 -12.27 -12.95 26.97
CA ARG A 36 -12.40 -13.20 28.42
C ARG A 36 -12.80 -14.66 28.65
N GLU A 37 -12.59 -15.17 29.86
CA GLU A 37 -12.89 -16.58 30.25
C GLU A 37 -14.35 -16.99 29.98
N ASN A 38 -15.29 -16.02 29.97
CA ASN A 38 -16.72 -16.25 29.72
C ASN A 38 -17.22 -15.70 28.36
N GLY A 39 -16.33 -15.45 27.38
CA GLY A 39 -16.70 -14.99 26.04
C GLY A 39 -15.97 -13.72 25.57
N ILE A 40 -16.49 -13.04 24.54
CA ILE A 40 -15.92 -11.78 24.03
C ILE A 40 -16.36 -10.65 24.97
N GLY A 41 -15.41 -10.05 25.69
CA GLY A 41 -15.68 -8.86 26.50
C GLY A 41 -15.63 -7.60 25.64
N SER A 42 -16.51 -6.64 25.90
CA SER A 42 -16.36 -5.27 25.43
C SER A 42 -15.27 -4.55 26.23
N LEU A 43 -14.45 -3.76 25.52
CA LEU A 43 -13.44 -2.80 26.00
C LEU A 43 -13.31 -2.67 27.53
N ASP A 44 -12.30 -3.34 28.10
CA ASP A 44 -11.69 -2.92 29.37
C ASP A 44 -10.19 -2.85 29.13
N LEU A 45 -9.68 -1.63 29.12
CA LEU A 45 -8.34 -1.25 28.66
C LEU A 45 -7.47 -0.90 29.86
N SER A 46 -7.25 -1.87 30.75
CA SER A 46 -6.10 -1.77 31.64
C SER A 46 -4.83 -1.76 30.79
N GLN A 47 -4.08 -0.66 30.80
CA GLN A 47 -2.86 -0.41 30.00
C GLN A 47 -1.84 -1.57 30.03
N GLN A 48 -1.85 -2.36 31.11
CA GLN A 48 -0.95 -3.48 31.35
C GLN A 48 -0.98 -4.57 30.26
N LYS A 49 -2.16 -4.93 29.71
CA LYS A 49 -2.28 -6.02 28.72
C LYS A 49 -1.84 -5.62 27.30
N ILE A 50 -1.87 -4.33 26.99
CA ILE A 50 -1.47 -3.79 25.67
C ILE A 50 0.05 -3.83 25.52
N LEU A 51 0.79 -3.58 26.61
CA LEU A 51 2.25 -3.65 26.62
C LEU A 51 2.75 -5.10 26.46
N GLU A 52 2.06 -6.07 27.08
CA GLU A 52 2.38 -7.49 26.94
C GLU A 52 2.16 -8.01 25.51
N ALA A 53 1.16 -7.49 24.79
CA ALA A 53 0.88 -7.83 23.40
C ALA A 53 1.90 -7.23 22.40
N LYS A 54 2.62 -6.16 22.77
CA LYS A 54 3.72 -5.61 21.96
C LYS A 54 4.97 -6.49 22.00
N ASN A 55 5.19 -7.24 23.08
CA ASN A 55 6.45 -7.94 23.35
C ASN A 55 6.41 -9.46 23.08
N LYS A 56 5.27 -10.03 22.70
CA LYS A 56 5.16 -11.47 22.44
C LYS A 56 4.53 -11.78 21.08
N GLU A 57 5.35 -12.44 20.26
CA GLU A 57 5.03 -13.38 19.17
C GLU A 57 5.14 -12.93 17.71
N LYS A 58 6.03 -13.68 17.01
CA LYS A 58 6.06 -13.93 15.58
C LYS A 58 4.71 -14.48 15.11
N TYR A 59 4.16 -13.86 14.08
CA TYR A 59 2.85 -14.13 13.52
C TYR A 59 2.81 -15.46 12.76
N THR A 60 2.17 -16.48 13.34
CA THR A 60 1.66 -17.64 12.58
C THR A 60 0.19 -17.88 12.91
N GLY A 61 -0.58 -18.20 11.88
CA GLY A 61 -2.04 -18.10 11.88
C GLY A 61 -2.75 -19.04 12.86
N SER A 62 -3.82 -18.53 13.47
CA SER A 62 -4.87 -19.35 14.08
C SER A 62 -6.23 -18.98 13.49
N LYS A 63 -7.08 -20.00 13.31
CA LYS A 63 -8.40 -19.94 12.66
C LYS A 63 -9.16 -18.66 13.04
N SER A 64 -9.36 -17.79 12.05
CA SER A 64 -10.01 -16.49 12.19
C SER A 64 -11.53 -16.67 12.32
N GLN A 65 -12.05 -16.53 13.54
CA GLN A 65 -13.48 -16.31 13.76
C GLN A 65 -13.91 -15.07 12.95
N LYS A 66 -14.90 -15.24 12.07
CA LYS A 66 -15.37 -14.24 11.09
C LYS A 66 -15.88 -13.01 11.85
N LEU A 67 -15.14 -11.91 11.79
CA LEU A 67 -15.54 -10.63 12.36
C LEU A 67 -16.64 -9.99 11.50
N PRO A 68 -17.59 -9.24 12.09
CA PRO A 68 -18.66 -8.57 11.37
C PRO A 68 -18.20 -7.25 10.70
N TRP A 69 -16.93 -7.17 10.28
CA TRP A 69 -16.38 -5.95 9.67
C TRP A 69 -16.35 -6.08 8.15
N LYS A 70 -16.58 -4.97 7.46
CA LYS A 70 -16.41 -4.86 6.01
C LYS A 70 -15.34 -3.80 5.74
N VAL A 71 -14.42 -4.10 4.82
CA VAL A 71 -13.42 -3.15 4.34
C VAL A 71 -13.97 -2.46 3.10
N GLY A 72 -14.17 -1.15 3.19
CA GLY A 72 -14.65 -0.33 2.08
C GLY A 72 -13.56 -0.05 1.06
N HIS A 73 -13.94 -0.09 -0.22
CA HIS A 73 -13.13 0.35 -1.35
C HIS A 73 -14.01 1.26 -2.19
N GLY A 74 -13.59 2.51 -2.42
CA GLY A 74 -14.39 3.47 -3.20
C GLY A 74 -13.96 4.91 -2.98
N GLY A 75 -14.47 5.79 -3.85
CA GLY A 75 -14.09 7.21 -3.91
C GLY A 75 -12.77 7.45 -4.64
N THR A 76 -12.42 8.72 -4.77
CA THR A 76 -11.11 9.15 -5.28
C THR A 76 -10.01 8.77 -4.29
N LEU A 77 -8.90 8.26 -4.81
CA LEU A 77 -7.74 7.84 -4.03
C LEU A 77 -6.55 8.75 -4.37
N SER A 78 -5.85 9.26 -3.37
CA SER A 78 -4.64 10.04 -3.57
C SER A 78 -3.43 9.38 -2.92
N TYR A 79 -2.30 9.42 -3.61
CA TYR A 79 -1.07 8.76 -3.19
C TYR A 79 0.13 9.69 -3.37
N LYS A 80 1.15 9.47 -2.54
CA LYS A 80 2.55 9.81 -2.81
C LYS A 80 3.29 8.52 -3.09
N ALA A 81 4.03 8.47 -4.18
CA ALA A 81 4.69 7.27 -4.69
C ALA A 81 6.14 7.57 -5.05
N GLY A 82 7.01 6.57 -4.86
CA GLY A 82 8.40 6.62 -5.29
C GLY A 82 8.70 5.43 -6.21
N ALA A 83 9.34 5.70 -7.34
CA ALA A 83 9.74 4.70 -8.32
C ALA A 83 11.27 4.68 -8.48
N ILE A 84 11.84 3.47 -8.57
CA ILE A 84 13.25 3.25 -8.91
C ILE A 84 13.34 3.00 -10.42
N LEU A 85 14.32 3.63 -11.07
CA LEU A 85 14.62 3.48 -12.50
C LEU A 85 15.62 2.34 -12.73
N GLY A 86 15.50 1.68 -13.89
CA GLY A 86 16.47 0.70 -14.38
C GLY A 86 16.25 -0.74 -13.90
N PHE A 87 15.22 -1.02 -13.09
CA PHE A 87 14.97 -2.35 -12.53
C PHE A 87 13.50 -2.76 -12.64
N SER A 88 13.23 -4.03 -12.95
CA SER A 88 11.89 -4.62 -12.89
C SER A 88 11.84 -5.76 -11.88
N SER A 89 10.66 -6.03 -11.31
CA SER A 89 10.42 -7.16 -10.41
C SER A 89 9.13 -7.90 -10.74
N ASP A 90 8.99 -9.14 -10.26
CA ASP A 90 7.81 -9.97 -10.49
C ASP A 90 6.53 -9.44 -9.78
N THR A 91 6.69 -8.57 -8.78
CA THR A 91 5.59 -7.93 -8.02
C THR A 91 5.31 -6.49 -8.45
N LEU A 92 6.13 -5.92 -9.33
CA LEU A 92 6.18 -4.48 -9.69
C LEU A 92 6.45 -3.55 -8.50
N ASP A 93 7.01 -4.08 -7.42
CA ASP A 93 7.48 -3.33 -6.27
C ASP A 93 8.79 -3.91 -5.72
N ILE A 94 9.37 -3.21 -4.75
CA ILE A 94 10.65 -3.57 -4.14
C ILE A 94 10.59 -4.87 -3.30
N ASP A 95 9.38 -5.35 -2.95
CA ASP A 95 9.22 -6.61 -2.21
C ASP A 95 9.38 -7.85 -3.11
N GLY A 96 9.45 -7.67 -4.44
CA GLY A 96 9.56 -8.74 -5.42
C GLY A 96 10.98 -9.21 -5.70
N LYS A 97 11.07 -10.31 -6.45
CA LYS A 97 12.33 -10.75 -7.04
C LYS A 97 12.60 -9.91 -8.29
N ILE A 98 13.79 -9.34 -8.39
CA ILE A 98 14.20 -8.61 -9.59
C ILE A 98 14.22 -9.56 -10.80
N THR A 99 13.58 -9.12 -11.88
CA THR A 99 13.40 -9.88 -13.13
C THR A 99 14.19 -9.31 -14.29
N GLY A 100 14.66 -8.06 -14.20
CA GLY A 100 15.41 -7.42 -15.27
C GLY A 100 16.07 -6.13 -14.82
N LYS A 101 17.08 -5.73 -15.60
CA LYS A 101 17.80 -4.48 -15.49
C LYS A 101 17.85 -3.80 -16.85
N SER A 102 17.85 -2.48 -16.89
CA SER A 102 18.00 -1.68 -18.11
C SER A 102 18.90 -0.47 -17.88
N GLU A 103 19.36 0.07 -19.00
CA GLU A 103 20.17 1.28 -19.10
C GLU A 103 19.34 2.52 -18.65
N ILE A 104 19.99 3.51 -18.05
CA ILE A 104 19.32 4.73 -17.54
C ILE A 104 20.09 6.04 -17.83
N SER A 105 21.25 5.98 -18.48
CA SER A 105 22.10 7.16 -18.74
C SER A 105 21.47 8.17 -19.68
N HIS A 106 20.51 7.73 -20.50
CA HIS A 106 19.71 8.60 -21.34
C HIS A 106 18.69 9.43 -20.54
N ILE A 107 18.31 8.97 -19.33
CA ILE A 107 17.20 9.56 -18.58
C ILE A 107 17.63 10.85 -17.88
N THR A 108 16.86 11.91 -18.12
CA THR A 108 17.03 13.23 -17.48
C THR A 108 15.80 13.64 -16.66
N GLU A 109 15.98 14.58 -15.73
CA GLU A 109 14.86 15.15 -14.97
C GLU A 109 13.81 15.79 -15.89
N ASP A 110 14.26 16.48 -16.96
CA ASP A 110 13.37 17.07 -17.96
C ASP A 110 12.52 16.01 -18.68
N GLU A 111 13.10 14.86 -19.02
CA GLU A 111 12.34 13.74 -19.61
C GLU A 111 11.28 13.19 -18.66
N ILE A 112 11.62 13.00 -17.39
CA ILE A 112 10.67 12.55 -16.35
C ILE A 112 9.53 13.56 -16.21
N SER A 113 9.87 14.85 -16.12
CA SER A 113 8.90 15.96 -16.02
C SER A 113 7.98 16.03 -17.25
N ASN A 114 8.49 15.73 -18.44
CA ASN A 114 7.71 15.70 -19.68
C ASN A 114 6.83 14.44 -19.82
N VAL A 115 7.23 13.31 -19.24
CA VAL A 115 6.49 12.04 -19.35
C VAL A 115 5.33 11.97 -18.36
N ILE A 116 5.52 12.38 -17.10
CA ILE A 116 4.51 12.22 -16.05
C ILE A 116 3.13 12.78 -16.43
N PRO A 117 3.00 14.01 -16.98
CA PRO A 117 1.70 14.59 -17.31
C PRO A 117 0.91 13.80 -18.36
N LYS A 118 1.58 12.98 -19.20
CA LYS A 118 0.93 12.16 -20.24
C LYS A 118 0.00 11.08 -19.64
N PHE A 119 0.20 10.72 -18.38
CA PHE A 119 -0.60 9.72 -17.69
C PHE A 119 -1.93 10.27 -17.15
N LYS A 120 -2.14 11.60 -17.17
CA LYS A 120 -3.41 12.20 -16.76
C LYS A 120 -4.56 11.79 -17.69
N GLY A 121 -5.74 11.56 -17.13
CA GLY A 121 -6.94 11.15 -17.86
C GLY A 121 -7.20 9.65 -17.84
N GLU A 122 -7.89 9.15 -18.87
CA GLU A 122 -8.21 7.73 -19.01
C GLU A 122 -6.96 6.91 -19.33
N GLN A 123 -6.74 5.84 -18.57
CA GLN A 123 -5.61 4.94 -18.70
C GLN A 123 -6.10 3.50 -18.75
N ILE A 124 -5.38 2.66 -19.49
CA ILE A 124 -5.65 1.22 -19.56
C ILE A 124 -4.53 0.49 -18.84
N GLN A 125 -4.84 -0.08 -17.68
CA GLN A 125 -3.87 -0.83 -16.88
C GLN A 125 -4.09 -2.34 -16.96
N ILE A 126 -2.98 -3.07 -16.95
CA ILE A 126 -2.97 -4.51 -16.67
C ILE A 126 -2.73 -4.68 -15.16
N PRO A 127 -3.67 -5.30 -14.42
CA PRO A 127 -3.48 -5.54 -13.00
C PRO A 127 -2.23 -6.39 -12.73
N PRO A 128 -1.43 -6.06 -11.71
CA PRO A 128 -0.31 -6.89 -11.31
C PRO A 128 -0.81 -8.26 -10.84
N ILE A 129 -0.01 -9.29 -11.09
CA ILE A 129 -0.32 -10.68 -10.71
C ILE A 129 -0.48 -10.81 -9.18
N TYR A 130 0.35 -10.09 -8.42
CA TYR A 130 0.22 -9.98 -6.97
C TYR A 130 -0.86 -8.97 -6.57
N SER A 131 -2.12 -9.28 -6.92
CA SER A 131 -3.29 -8.48 -6.54
C SER A 131 -4.43 -9.32 -5.97
N ALA A 132 -5.31 -8.67 -5.20
CA ALA A 132 -6.50 -9.28 -4.63
C ALA A 132 -7.63 -9.49 -5.66
N LEU A 133 -7.43 -9.06 -6.90
CA LEU A 133 -8.41 -9.22 -7.98
C LEU A 133 -8.69 -10.70 -8.22
N LYS A 134 -9.96 -11.07 -8.42
CA LYS A 134 -10.34 -12.48 -8.60
C LYS A 134 -10.39 -12.89 -10.07
N LEU A 135 -9.79 -14.05 -10.35
CA LEU A 135 -9.92 -14.81 -11.59
C LEU A 135 -10.46 -16.20 -11.25
N ASN A 136 -11.61 -16.57 -11.83
CA ASN A 136 -12.31 -17.84 -11.58
C ASN A 136 -12.54 -18.11 -10.08
N GLY A 137 -13.00 -17.09 -9.35
CA GLY A 137 -13.31 -17.16 -7.91
C GLY A 137 -12.11 -17.08 -6.97
N LYS A 138 -10.86 -17.20 -7.47
CA LYS A 138 -9.63 -17.11 -6.67
C LYS A 138 -8.87 -15.80 -6.92
N PRO A 139 -8.24 -15.17 -5.92
CA PRO A 139 -7.40 -13.99 -6.11
C PRO A 139 -6.20 -14.25 -7.04
N LEU A 140 -5.70 -13.24 -7.77
CA LEU A 140 -4.56 -13.39 -8.68
C LEU A 140 -3.28 -13.81 -7.93
N TYR A 141 -3.03 -13.26 -6.73
CA TYR A 141 -1.87 -13.65 -5.91
C TYR A 141 -1.86 -15.14 -5.55
N TYR A 142 -3.02 -15.81 -5.54
CA TYR A 142 -3.10 -17.25 -5.28
C TYR A 142 -2.40 -18.04 -6.38
N TYR A 143 -2.54 -17.60 -7.64
CA TYR A 143 -1.91 -18.27 -8.77
C TYR A 143 -0.39 -18.06 -8.77
N ALA A 144 0.09 -16.84 -8.49
CA ALA A 144 1.53 -16.57 -8.34
C ALA A 144 2.20 -17.45 -7.29
N ARG A 145 1.55 -17.63 -6.13
CA ARG A 145 2.08 -18.46 -5.04
C ARG A 145 1.92 -19.96 -5.25
N SER A 146 1.14 -20.39 -6.25
CA SER A 146 0.84 -21.80 -6.47
C SER A 146 1.93 -22.56 -7.24
N GLY A 147 2.93 -21.85 -7.78
CA GLY A 147 3.98 -22.43 -8.63
C GLY A 147 3.49 -22.99 -9.97
N LYS A 148 2.22 -22.77 -10.31
CA LYS A 148 1.62 -23.16 -11.60
C LYS A 148 1.84 -22.07 -12.65
N PRO A 149 1.76 -22.39 -13.96
CA PRO A 149 1.76 -21.39 -15.02
C PRO A 149 0.75 -20.28 -14.71
N LEU A 150 1.22 -19.05 -14.78
CA LEU A 150 0.40 -17.88 -14.50
C LEU A 150 -0.72 -17.80 -15.55
N PRO A 151 -1.97 -17.57 -15.13
CA PRO A 151 -3.04 -17.35 -16.08
C PRO A 151 -2.74 -16.09 -16.90
N ILE A 152 -3.01 -16.13 -18.20
CA ILE A 152 -2.94 -14.92 -19.04
C ILE A 152 -3.97 -13.91 -18.51
N ILE A 153 -3.50 -12.74 -18.10
CA ILE A 153 -4.35 -11.67 -17.57
C ILE A 153 -4.66 -10.71 -18.72
N ASP A 154 -5.66 -11.04 -19.54
CA ASP A 154 -6.14 -10.13 -20.60
C ASP A 154 -7.17 -9.12 -20.10
N LYS A 155 -7.46 -9.11 -18.79
CA LYS A 155 -8.41 -8.16 -18.19
C LYS A 155 -7.76 -6.80 -17.99
N LYS A 156 -7.53 -6.09 -19.09
CA LYS A 156 -7.30 -4.65 -19.14
C LYS A 156 -8.41 -3.93 -18.39
N ARG A 157 -8.06 -2.89 -17.62
CA ARG A 157 -9.01 -2.07 -16.86
C ARG A 157 -8.85 -0.61 -17.24
N SER A 158 -9.98 0.03 -17.57
CA SER A 158 -10.03 1.49 -17.61
C SER A 158 -9.93 2.01 -16.18
N VAL A 159 -8.99 2.90 -15.97
CA VAL A 159 -8.82 3.67 -14.74
C VAL A 159 -8.65 5.12 -15.13
N HIS A 160 -8.88 6.03 -14.20
CA HIS A 160 -8.81 7.46 -14.49
C HIS A 160 -7.83 8.11 -13.52
N ILE A 161 -6.83 8.78 -14.06
CA ILE A 161 -5.89 9.61 -13.31
C ILE A 161 -6.43 11.04 -13.36
N HIS A 162 -7.04 11.47 -12.26
CA HIS A 162 -7.59 12.82 -12.15
C HIS A 162 -6.48 13.87 -12.14
N ASP A 163 -5.36 13.54 -11.50
CA ASP A 163 -4.21 14.42 -11.42
C ASP A 163 -2.93 13.63 -11.12
N ILE A 164 -1.81 14.11 -11.63
CA ILE A 164 -0.48 13.52 -11.38
C ILE A 164 0.59 14.61 -11.51
N GLU A 165 1.50 14.67 -10.54
CA GLU A 165 2.55 15.69 -10.45
C GLU A 165 3.87 15.04 -10.06
N LEU A 166 4.97 15.48 -10.66
CA LEU A 166 6.31 15.11 -10.23
C LEU A 166 6.66 15.89 -8.96
N ASP A 167 7.09 15.18 -7.92
CA ASP A 167 7.44 15.79 -6.63
C ASP A 167 8.96 16.05 -6.51
N ASP A 168 9.78 15.07 -6.89
CA ASP A 168 11.23 15.08 -6.67
C ASP A 168 11.95 14.07 -7.58
N VAL A 169 13.20 14.35 -7.93
CA VAL A 169 14.05 13.50 -8.78
C VAL A 169 15.45 13.41 -8.19
N GLU A 170 15.92 12.18 -8.00
CA GLU A 170 17.29 11.89 -7.59
C GLU A 170 17.92 10.98 -8.64
N LEU A 171 18.75 11.54 -9.52
CA LEU A 171 19.53 10.77 -10.51
C LEU A 171 20.95 10.57 -10.00
N VAL A 172 21.35 9.31 -9.82
CA VAL A 172 22.74 8.97 -9.49
C VAL A 172 23.54 8.95 -10.78
N PRO A 173 24.64 9.71 -10.90
CA PRO A 173 25.48 9.69 -12.08
C PRO A 173 25.99 8.28 -12.36
N SER A 174 25.92 7.85 -13.61
CA SER A 174 26.55 6.61 -14.07
C SER A 174 28.06 6.73 -13.84
N GLN A 175 28.55 6.13 -12.76
CA GLN A 175 30.00 6.00 -12.54
C GLN A 175 30.50 5.10 -13.67
N GLY A 176 31.36 5.66 -14.54
CA GLY A 176 31.81 5.00 -15.76
C GLY A 176 32.25 3.56 -15.50
N SER A 177 31.55 2.60 -16.11
CA SER A 177 31.98 1.24 -16.43
C SER A 177 32.86 0.47 -15.42
N ASN A 178 32.70 0.66 -14.11
CA ASN A 178 33.36 -0.16 -13.09
C ASN A 178 32.43 -0.53 -11.92
N ASP A 179 31.13 -0.24 -12.01
CA ASP A 179 30.15 -0.87 -11.15
C ASP A 179 29.96 -2.32 -11.60
N THR A 180 30.83 -3.18 -11.10
CA THR A 180 30.58 -4.61 -11.00
C THR A 180 29.38 -4.83 -10.08
N TYR A 181 28.17 -4.57 -10.58
CA TYR A 181 27.05 -5.46 -10.30
C TYR A 181 27.34 -6.73 -11.12
N ASP A 182 28.32 -7.49 -10.65
CA ASP A 182 28.76 -8.74 -11.26
C ASP A 182 27.56 -9.68 -11.36
N ASN A 183 27.56 -10.51 -12.40
CA ASN A 183 26.46 -11.40 -12.81
C ASN A 183 26.16 -12.55 -11.82
N THR A 184 26.47 -12.38 -10.54
CA THR A 184 26.22 -13.35 -9.48
C THR A 184 25.55 -12.65 -8.32
N GLU A 185 24.24 -12.90 -8.17
CA GLU A 185 23.36 -12.37 -7.13
C GLU A 185 22.88 -10.93 -7.33
N ILE A 186 21.94 -10.77 -8.27
CA ILE A 186 20.97 -9.67 -8.17
C ILE A 186 20.28 -9.84 -6.81
N PRO A 187 20.40 -8.88 -5.87
CA PRO A 187 19.89 -9.05 -4.52
C PRO A 187 18.39 -9.36 -4.57
N ASN A 188 17.97 -10.35 -3.79
CA ASN A 188 16.54 -10.57 -3.56
C ASN A 188 16.06 -9.46 -2.61
N LEU A 189 15.62 -8.35 -3.20
CA LEU A 189 15.12 -7.20 -2.46
C LEU A 189 13.88 -7.55 -1.60
N GLY A 190 13.18 -8.68 -1.76
CA GLY A 190 12.03 -8.99 -0.91
C GLY A 190 12.32 -9.06 0.61
N ASP A 191 13.43 -9.69 0.99
CA ASP A 191 13.88 -9.75 2.41
C ASP A 191 14.96 -8.69 2.70
N GLN A 192 15.72 -8.27 1.69
CA GLN A 192 16.75 -7.24 1.83
C GLN A 192 16.16 -5.83 1.85
N ALA A 193 15.10 -5.50 1.11
CA ALA A 193 14.40 -4.22 1.13
C ALA A 193 13.81 -3.90 2.50
N LYS A 194 13.33 -4.89 3.25
CA LYS A 194 12.92 -4.66 4.66
C LYS A 194 14.09 -4.31 5.56
N LYS A 195 15.27 -4.87 5.33
CA LYS A 195 16.53 -4.52 6.02
C LYS A 195 17.21 -3.25 5.47
N MET A 196 16.98 -2.91 4.20
CA MET A 196 17.54 -1.79 3.46
C MET A 196 16.69 -0.52 3.65
N VAL A 197 15.37 -0.64 3.82
CA VAL A 197 14.52 0.47 4.28
C VAL A 197 14.82 0.82 5.75
N GLU A 198 15.35 -0.13 6.55
CA GLU A 198 15.95 0.17 7.85
C GLU A 198 17.35 0.84 7.73
N LEU A 199 17.96 0.87 6.55
CA LEU A 199 19.32 1.36 6.31
C LEU A 199 19.36 2.26 5.06
N ASP A 200 18.93 3.51 5.23
CA ASP A 200 18.89 4.64 4.26
C ASP A 200 20.03 4.65 3.19
N ASN A 201 21.21 4.14 3.57
CA ASN A 201 22.42 4.05 2.74
C ASN A 201 22.32 3.23 1.44
N SER A 202 21.37 2.30 1.25
CA SER A 202 21.32 1.51 0.00
C SER A 202 20.37 2.08 -1.05
N LEU A 203 19.36 2.87 -0.68
CA LEU A 203 18.47 3.52 -1.63
C LEU A 203 19.10 4.77 -2.25
N ALA A 204 20.10 5.36 -1.59
CA ALA A 204 20.90 6.46 -2.12
C ALA A 204 21.66 6.10 -3.40
N SER A 205 21.91 4.81 -3.65
CA SER A 205 22.64 4.31 -4.83
C SER A 205 21.77 4.13 -6.07
N PHE A 206 20.45 4.33 -5.98
CA PHE A 206 19.54 4.13 -7.10
C PHE A 206 18.96 5.44 -7.60
N SER A 207 18.99 5.63 -8.92
CA SER A 207 18.23 6.70 -9.58
C SER A 207 16.73 6.46 -9.39
N LYS A 208 16.01 7.48 -8.92
CA LYS A 208 14.62 7.36 -8.49
C LYS A 208 13.90 8.70 -8.64
N PHE A 209 12.58 8.64 -8.66
CA PHE A 209 11.73 9.83 -8.66
C PHE A 209 10.49 9.61 -7.79
N HIS A 210 9.91 10.71 -7.34
CA HIS A 210 8.67 10.73 -6.56
C HIS A 210 7.59 11.47 -7.32
N PHE A 211 6.35 11.00 -7.16
CA PHE A 211 5.19 11.64 -7.76
C PHE A 211 3.97 11.53 -6.85
N SER A 212 3.15 12.58 -6.91
CA SER A 212 1.84 12.64 -6.30
C SER A 212 0.77 12.29 -7.34
N VAL A 213 -0.23 11.50 -6.98
CA VAL A 213 -1.28 11.07 -7.92
C VAL A 213 -2.65 10.98 -7.26
N SER A 214 -3.66 11.52 -7.94
CA SER A 214 -5.08 11.38 -7.60
C SER A 214 -5.80 10.58 -8.68
N CYS A 215 -6.47 9.50 -8.31
CA CYS A 215 -7.00 8.53 -9.27
C CYS A 215 -8.29 7.86 -8.82
N SER A 216 -8.97 7.21 -9.76
CA SER A 216 -10.17 6.43 -9.51
C SER A 216 -9.85 5.10 -8.81
N SER A 217 -10.86 4.53 -8.15
CA SER A 217 -10.72 3.23 -7.50
C SER A 217 -10.38 2.13 -8.51
N GLY A 218 -9.38 1.31 -8.21
CA GLY A 218 -8.93 0.22 -9.08
C GLY A 218 -7.63 0.51 -9.84
N THR A 219 -7.13 1.74 -9.76
CA THR A 219 -5.79 2.12 -10.24
C THR A 219 -4.71 1.41 -9.42
N TYR A 220 -3.77 0.77 -10.11
CA TYR A 220 -2.60 0.14 -9.53
C TYR A 220 -1.39 1.07 -9.67
N ILE A 221 -0.99 1.70 -8.56
CA ILE A 221 0.16 2.62 -8.56
C ILE A 221 1.47 1.92 -8.93
N ARG A 222 1.59 0.63 -8.64
CA ARG A 222 2.73 -0.21 -9.08
C ARG A 222 2.81 -0.33 -10.60
N THR A 223 1.68 -0.59 -11.25
CA THR A 223 1.58 -0.62 -12.70
C THR A 223 1.89 0.76 -13.27
N LEU A 224 1.31 1.83 -12.69
CA LEU A 224 1.59 3.20 -13.11
C LEU A 224 3.10 3.54 -13.05
N ALA A 225 3.78 3.21 -11.95
CA ALA A 225 5.22 3.43 -11.82
C ALA A 225 6.02 2.69 -12.90
N SER A 226 5.68 1.42 -13.15
CA SER A 226 6.29 0.62 -14.22
C SER A 226 6.02 1.21 -15.60
N ASP A 227 4.79 1.66 -15.87
CA ASP A 227 4.38 2.22 -17.16
C ASP A 227 5.09 3.55 -17.43
N ILE A 228 5.21 4.43 -16.42
CA ILE A 228 5.98 5.69 -16.52
C ILE A 228 7.44 5.37 -16.91
N CYS A 229 8.07 4.40 -16.26
CA CYS A 229 9.44 4.03 -16.58
C CYS A 229 9.56 3.40 -17.97
N SER A 230 8.57 2.62 -18.39
CA SER A 230 8.52 2.05 -19.74
C SER A 230 8.41 3.15 -20.81
N GLU A 231 7.63 4.20 -20.57
CA GLU A 231 7.51 5.36 -21.45
C GLU A 231 8.82 6.18 -21.49
N LEU A 232 9.59 6.17 -20.40
CA LEU A 232 10.96 6.70 -20.34
C LEU A 232 12.00 5.80 -21.03
N GLY A 233 11.61 4.65 -21.59
CA GLY A 233 12.54 3.74 -22.27
C GLY A 233 13.35 2.82 -21.34
N THR A 234 12.92 2.65 -20.09
CA THR A 234 13.60 1.81 -19.10
C THR A 234 12.64 0.93 -18.29
N HIS A 235 13.16 0.08 -17.42
CA HIS A 235 12.37 -0.63 -16.42
C HIS A 235 12.16 0.24 -15.18
N GLY A 236 11.08 -0.02 -14.44
CA GLY A 236 10.92 0.56 -13.12
C GLY A 236 10.09 -0.30 -12.18
N LEU A 237 10.24 -0.02 -10.90
CA LEU A 237 9.50 -0.66 -9.81
C LEU A 237 9.14 0.36 -8.74
N LEU A 238 8.02 0.13 -8.05
CA LEU A 238 7.58 0.97 -6.96
C LEU A 238 8.35 0.62 -5.67
N TYR A 239 8.95 1.60 -5.01
CA TYR A 239 9.67 1.37 -3.75
C TYR A 239 9.02 2.06 -2.54
N SER A 240 8.29 3.16 -2.77
CA SER A 240 7.58 3.89 -1.73
C SER A 240 6.14 4.12 -2.14
N LEU A 241 5.21 3.93 -1.21
CA LEU A 241 3.79 4.17 -1.44
C LEU A 241 3.07 4.57 -0.16
N ILE A 242 2.52 5.78 -0.16
CA ILE A 242 1.69 6.31 0.91
C ILE A 242 0.37 6.73 0.30
N ARG A 243 -0.74 6.13 0.74
CA ARG A 243 -2.08 6.62 0.39
C ARG A 243 -2.43 7.77 1.32
N THR A 244 -2.42 8.99 0.79
CA THR A 244 -2.69 10.21 1.56
C THR A 244 -4.18 10.47 1.74
N LYS A 245 -5.02 10.01 0.80
CA LYS A 245 -6.47 10.23 0.81
C LYS A 245 -7.28 9.06 0.25
N GLN A 246 -8.46 8.83 0.80
CA GLN A 246 -9.50 7.97 0.25
C GLN A 246 -10.88 8.60 0.48
N GLY A 247 -11.53 9.07 -0.58
CA GLY A 247 -12.80 9.76 -0.52
C GLY A 247 -12.72 10.98 0.43
N PRO A 248 -13.53 11.04 1.50
CA PRO A 248 -13.48 12.14 2.46
C PRO A 248 -12.36 12.02 3.51
N PHE A 249 -11.59 10.94 3.52
CA PHE A 249 -10.59 10.68 4.58
C PHE A 249 -9.18 11.02 4.11
N SER A 250 -8.48 11.85 4.86
CA SER A 250 -7.12 12.32 4.60
C SER A 250 -6.22 12.09 5.82
N ILE A 251 -5.01 11.56 5.61
CA ILE A 251 -4.02 11.39 6.70
C ILE A 251 -3.40 12.72 7.17
N MET A 252 -3.56 13.78 6.37
CA MET A 252 -3.09 15.13 6.72
C MET A 252 -4.09 15.87 7.62
N GLU A 253 -5.28 15.31 7.79
CA GLU A 253 -6.36 15.85 8.61
C GLU A 253 -6.62 14.88 9.78
N ASN A 254 -7.28 15.36 10.83
CA ASN A 254 -7.69 14.51 11.96
C ASN A 254 -8.93 13.66 11.62
N SER A 255 -8.88 12.96 10.49
CA SER A 255 -10.00 12.22 9.87
C SER A 255 -9.78 10.70 9.84
N VAL A 256 -8.63 10.23 10.37
CA VAL A 256 -8.20 8.83 10.37
C VAL A 256 -7.69 8.41 11.74
N LEU A 257 -7.81 7.12 12.06
CA LEU A 257 -7.34 6.54 13.31
C LEU A 257 -5.90 6.06 13.13
N GLU A 258 -4.99 6.56 13.95
CA GLU A 258 -3.68 5.94 14.14
C GLU A 258 -3.82 4.66 14.96
N LEU A 259 -3.17 3.57 14.52
CA LEU A 259 -3.24 2.31 15.27
C LEU A 259 -2.69 2.43 16.70
N SER A 260 -1.73 3.33 16.95
CA SER A 260 -1.24 3.63 18.30
C SER A 260 -2.35 4.13 19.20
N ASP A 261 -3.36 4.78 18.64
CA ASP A 261 -4.45 5.45 19.35
C ASP A 261 -5.71 4.59 19.47
N ALA A 262 -5.67 3.34 18.98
CA ALA A 262 -6.79 2.40 19.05
C ALA A 262 -7.27 2.10 20.48
N HIS A 263 -6.46 2.40 21.50
CA HIS A 263 -6.80 2.25 22.92
C HIS A 263 -7.47 3.50 23.52
N LYS A 264 -7.55 4.62 22.78
CA LYS A 264 -8.15 5.86 23.28
C LYS A 264 -9.67 5.83 23.01
N THR A 265 -10.44 5.23 23.91
CA THR A 265 -11.88 4.97 23.72
C THR A 265 -12.68 6.17 23.20
N LYS A 266 -12.57 7.32 23.87
CA LYS A 266 -13.30 8.53 23.49
C LYS A 266 -12.95 8.96 22.06
N HIS A 267 -11.66 9.03 21.76
CA HIS A 267 -11.17 9.39 20.42
C HIS A 267 -11.67 8.41 19.35
N VAL A 268 -11.66 7.10 19.62
CA VAL A 268 -12.18 6.09 18.68
C VAL A 268 -13.67 6.29 18.41
N LEU A 269 -14.48 6.57 19.43
CA LEU A 269 -15.92 6.80 19.27
C LEU A 269 -16.22 8.08 18.49
N ASP A 270 -15.58 9.19 18.87
CA ASP A 270 -15.72 10.48 18.19
C ASP A 270 -15.37 10.33 16.70
N LEU A 271 -14.31 9.58 16.41
CA LEU A 271 -13.85 9.34 15.05
C LEU A 271 -14.78 8.40 14.25
N ILE A 272 -15.43 7.43 14.89
CA ILE A 272 -16.45 6.59 14.22
C ILE A 272 -17.65 7.42 13.80
N GLU A 273 -18.13 8.29 14.68
CA GLU A 273 -19.25 9.18 14.40
C GLU A 273 -18.92 10.12 13.23
N TYR A 274 -17.78 10.82 13.35
CA TYR A 274 -17.26 11.68 12.29
C TYR A 274 -17.11 10.92 10.97
N SER A 275 -16.46 9.75 11.00
CA SER A 275 -16.15 8.99 9.78
C SER A 275 -17.42 8.49 9.09
N THR A 276 -18.42 8.08 9.87
CA THR A 276 -19.72 7.65 9.37
C THR A 276 -20.45 8.81 8.69
N PHE A 277 -20.48 9.98 9.33
CA PHE A 277 -21.08 11.18 8.77
C PHE A 277 -20.38 11.64 7.48
N ALA A 278 -19.04 11.72 7.51
CA ALA A 278 -18.22 12.14 6.38
C ALA A 278 -18.40 11.21 5.17
N HIS A 279 -18.40 9.89 5.40
CA HIS A 279 -18.67 8.90 4.36
C HIS A 279 -20.04 9.11 3.71
N ASN A 280 -21.09 9.19 4.52
CA ASN A 280 -22.46 9.30 4.01
C ASN A 280 -22.64 10.61 3.24
N SER A 281 -22.08 11.71 3.73
CA SER A 281 -22.08 13.02 3.07
C SER A 281 -21.34 13.02 1.73
N TYR A 282 -20.20 12.32 1.64
CA TYR A 282 -19.43 12.23 0.41
C TYR A 282 -20.14 11.41 -0.66
N PHE A 283 -20.70 10.25 -0.31
CA PHE A 283 -21.34 9.36 -1.27
C PHE A 283 -22.81 9.69 -1.57
N SER A 284 -23.47 10.53 -0.77
CA SER A 284 -24.81 11.05 -1.10
C SER A 284 -24.76 12.18 -2.12
N LYS A 285 -23.71 13.02 -2.10
CA LYS A 285 -23.50 14.11 -3.07
C LYS A 285 -23.03 13.64 -4.45
N ASN A 286 -22.43 12.46 -4.51
CA ASN A 286 -21.84 11.87 -5.73
C ASN A 286 -22.70 10.73 -6.32
N ARG A 287 -24.01 10.71 -6.00
CA ARG A 287 -24.99 9.76 -6.54
C ARG A 287 -25.94 10.45 -7.51
#